data_AF-A0A2I2F3V3-F1
#
_entry.id   AF-A0A2I2F3V3-F1
#
_cell.length_a   1.000
_cell.length_b   1.000
_cell.length_c   1.000
_cell.angle_alpha   90.00
_cell.angle_beta   90.00
_cell.angle_gamma   90.00
#
_symmetry.space_group_name_H-M   'P 1'
#
loop_
_entity.id
_entity.type
_entity.pdbx_description
1 polymer ?
#
loop_
_entity_poly.entity_id
_entity_poly.type
_entity_poly.pdbx_seq_one_letter_code
_entity_poly.pdbx_strand_id
1 'polypeptide(L)'
;MGSIAPAVIPAPEAPYFTPANHDVGAALNPNDPSTPTLFRPLTIRGVTLKNRIAVSPMCMYSAESDPAAPDVGALTDYHLAHLGQFALKGAGLVFVEAQGVEPRGRISPNDAGLWQHDTDSAQFRSLQRVVHFCRSQGAHVGIQIAHAGRKASVTAPWVARQAGRPSVRAEAAVGGWPDDVIGPSGGDKHRWDADGDYWTPRAATVEEIQGIVRAFANSAACGVRAGVEVVEIHAAHGYLLHQFLSPVTNRRTDDYGGSFENRTRLLREVVANVRAAVPEQTAVFVRISATEWLEGQPVEAEAGGSWDVASSERLVPILADLGVDLVDVSSGGNHRDQRIPHGSVSYQTDLAGRLRRTLQAAGRSTRIGAVGFITGADQARGLVEGSDEAERAAATVAGADPAADVVLLGRQFLREPEWVMLTAQRLGVKVGSPKQFWRAGGAFD
;
A
#
# COMPACT_ATOMS: atom_id res chain seq x y z
N MET A 1 -19.93 50.64 3.03
CA MET A 1 -19.02 49.48 2.99
C MET A 1 -19.80 48.30 3.54
N GLY A 2 -20.11 47.30 2.71
CA GLY A 2 -20.88 46.13 3.16
C GLY A 2 -20.09 45.36 4.21
N SER A 3 -20.69 45.15 5.38
CA SER A 3 -20.14 44.25 6.40
C SER A 3 -20.05 42.86 5.82
N ILE A 4 -18.84 42.38 5.55
CA ILE A 4 -18.61 40.96 5.23
C ILE A 4 -18.55 40.26 6.59
N ALA A 5 -19.69 39.73 7.04
CA ALA A 5 -19.71 38.87 8.21
C ALA A 5 -18.80 37.65 7.94
N PRO A 6 -17.97 37.23 8.90
CA PRO A 6 -17.14 36.04 8.73
C PRO A 6 -18.02 34.81 8.48
N ALA A 7 -17.69 34.03 7.46
CA ALA A 7 -18.43 32.84 7.05
C ALA A 7 -17.54 31.59 7.08
N VAL A 8 -18.18 30.41 7.18
CA VAL A 8 -17.48 29.12 7.04
C VAL A 8 -17.00 28.99 5.59
N ILE A 9 -15.70 28.88 5.41
CA ILE A 9 -15.08 28.67 4.09
C ILE A 9 -15.33 27.20 3.67
N PRO A 10 -16.02 26.95 2.54
CA PRO A 10 -16.23 25.59 2.04
C PRO A 10 -14.94 25.01 1.45
N ALA A 11 -14.78 23.68 1.51
CA ALA A 11 -13.69 22.98 0.85
C ALA A 11 -13.84 23.09 -0.69
N PRO A 12 -12.82 23.55 -1.42
CA PRO A 12 -12.94 23.89 -2.84
C PRO A 12 -13.11 22.68 -3.77
N GLU A 13 -12.61 21.52 -3.39
CA GLU A 13 -12.59 20.30 -4.23
C GLU A 13 -13.74 19.32 -3.92
N ALA A 14 -14.59 19.63 -2.93
CA ALA A 14 -15.69 18.74 -2.54
C ALA A 14 -16.95 19.02 -3.38
N PRO A 15 -17.65 17.98 -3.92
CA PRO A 15 -18.89 18.16 -4.67
C PRO A 15 -20.11 18.45 -3.76
N TYR A 16 -19.88 18.62 -2.46
CA TYR A 16 -20.86 18.93 -1.42
C TYR A 16 -20.27 19.90 -0.40
N PHE A 17 -21.12 20.56 0.38
CA PHE A 17 -20.66 21.47 1.42
C PHE A 17 -19.95 20.72 2.56
N THR A 18 -18.73 21.16 2.87
CA THR A 18 -18.00 20.81 4.10
C THR A 18 -17.01 21.93 4.40
N PRO A 19 -16.73 22.26 5.68
CA PRO A 19 -15.69 23.23 6.02
C PRO A 19 -14.32 22.84 5.44
N ALA A 20 -13.57 23.83 4.98
CA ALA A 20 -12.20 23.67 4.53
C ALA A 20 -11.30 23.27 5.72
N ASN A 21 -10.98 21.98 5.86
CA ASN A 21 -10.20 21.39 6.94
C ASN A 21 -8.82 20.92 6.41
N HIS A 22 -8.05 21.83 5.79
CA HIS A 22 -6.82 21.48 5.07
C HIS A 22 -5.62 21.14 5.97
N ASP A 23 -5.65 21.53 7.25
CA ASP A 23 -4.53 21.48 8.19
C ASP A 23 -4.66 20.40 9.27
N VAL A 24 -5.67 19.53 9.19
CA VAL A 24 -5.91 18.47 10.19
C VAL A 24 -4.69 17.57 10.32
N GLY A 25 -4.05 17.50 11.49
CA GLY A 25 -2.84 16.71 11.73
C GLY A 25 -1.54 17.28 11.14
N ALA A 26 -1.59 18.45 10.49
CA ALA A 26 -0.39 19.20 10.10
C ALA A 26 0.17 19.93 11.32
N ALA A 27 1.49 19.94 11.49
CA ALA A 27 2.12 20.79 12.51
C ALA A 27 1.80 22.26 12.25
N LEU A 28 1.51 23.02 13.31
CA LEU A 28 1.27 24.47 13.18
C LEU A 28 2.56 25.24 12.85
N ASN A 29 3.71 24.72 13.31
CA ASN A 29 5.03 25.29 13.06
C ASN A 29 5.97 24.23 12.46
N PRO A 30 5.76 23.80 11.21
CA PRO A 30 6.50 22.68 10.62
C PRO A 30 7.99 22.96 10.41
N ASN A 31 8.38 24.24 10.32
CA ASN A 31 9.77 24.67 10.14
C ASN A 31 10.50 24.95 11.46
N ASP A 32 9.84 24.78 12.60
CA ASP A 32 10.51 24.92 13.90
C ASP A 32 11.54 23.79 14.06
N PRO A 33 12.79 24.08 14.44
CA PRO A 33 13.81 23.06 14.66
C PRO A 33 13.41 21.98 15.68
N SER A 34 12.51 22.29 16.62
CA SER A 34 11.98 21.35 17.60
C SER A 34 10.84 20.46 17.07
N THR A 35 10.22 20.81 15.93
CA THR A 35 9.21 19.95 15.30
C THR A 35 9.90 18.70 14.76
N PRO A 36 9.56 17.48 15.24
CA PRO A 36 10.17 16.25 14.78
C PRO A 36 9.95 16.03 13.29
N THR A 37 10.92 15.42 12.60
CA THR A 37 10.83 15.13 11.16
C THR A 37 9.51 14.44 10.80
N LEU A 38 8.99 13.57 11.68
CA LEU A 38 7.72 12.87 11.53
C LEU A 38 6.52 13.78 11.19
N PHE A 39 6.49 15.01 11.72
CA PHE A 39 5.43 15.99 11.48
C PHE A 39 5.82 17.11 10.50
N ARG A 40 7.00 17.02 9.90
CA ARG A 40 7.42 17.93 8.84
C ARG A 40 6.85 17.48 7.49
N PRO A 41 6.50 18.42 6.60
CA PRO A 41 6.00 18.08 5.29
C PRO A 41 7.02 17.32 4.44
N LEU A 42 6.54 16.41 3.59
CA LEU A 42 7.35 15.68 2.63
C LEU A 42 6.73 15.76 1.24
N THR A 43 7.49 16.30 0.29
CA THR A 43 7.09 16.30 -1.12
C THR A 43 7.62 15.08 -1.84
N ILE A 44 6.73 14.39 -2.56
CA ILE A 44 7.02 13.30 -3.47
C ILE A 44 6.24 13.58 -4.76
N ARG A 45 6.95 13.93 -5.84
CA ARG A 45 6.35 14.43 -7.08
C ARG A 45 5.42 15.63 -6.81
N GLY A 46 4.17 15.59 -7.27
CA GLY A 46 3.17 16.63 -7.04
C GLY A 46 2.45 16.55 -5.70
N VAL A 47 2.82 15.60 -4.82
CA VAL A 47 2.12 15.34 -3.57
C VAL A 47 2.95 15.85 -2.40
N THR A 48 2.40 16.77 -1.61
CA THR A 48 3.03 17.28 -0.38
C THR A 48 2.28 16.74 0.82
N LEU A 49 2.81 15.68 1.41
CA LEU A 49 2.29 15.12 2.64
C LEU A 49 2.50 16.13 3.77
N LYS A 50 1.44 16.44 4.54
CA LYS A 50 1.49 17.36 5.68
C LYS A 50 2.26 16.82 6.90
N ASN A 51 2.45 15.49 6.95
CA ASN A 51 3.27 14.76 7.89
C ASN A 51 3.70 13.43 7.23
N ARG A 52 4.66 12.72 7.81
CA ARG A 52 5.25 11.50 7.26
C ARG A 52 4.53 10.23 7.70
N ILE A 53 3.25 10.33 8.03
CA ILE A 53 2.44 9.24 8.58
C ILE A 53 1.38 8.84 7.56
N ALA A 54 1.45 7.59 7.12
CA ALA A 54 0.50 7.01 6.19
C ALA A 54 -0.28 5.83 6.79
N VAL A 55 -1.56 5.73 6.45
CA VAL A 55 -2.36 4.53 6.72
C VAL A 55 -2.01 3.49 5.66
N SER A 56 -1.51 2.34 6.08
CA SER A 56 -1.17 1.23 5.18
C SER A 56 -2.44 0.61 4.57
N PRO A 57 -2.40 0.09 3.33
CA PRO A 57 -3.54 -0.61 2.74
C PRO A 57 -3.92 -1.84 3.58
N MET A 58 -5.20 -1.94 3.96
CA MET A 58 -5.73 -3.02 4.79
C MET A 58 -7.05 -3.51 4.21
N CYS A 59 -7.07 -4.76 3.71
CA CYS A 59 -8.29 -5.34 3.14
C CYS A 59 -9.42 -5.39 4.17
N MET A 60 -10.58 -4.83 3.82
CA MET A 60 -11.75 -4.78 4.67
C MET A 60 -12.81 -5.80 4.26
N TYR A 61 -12.66 -6.45 3.09
CA TYR A 61 -13.54 -7.52 2.62
C TYR A 61 -15.03 -7.13 2.71
N SER A 62 -15.33 -5.88 2.33
CA SER A 62 -16.62 -5.23 2.55
C SER A 62 -17.28 -4.73 1.26
N ALA A 63 -16.85 -5.26 0.11
CA ALA A 63 -17.46 -5.04 -1.19
C ALA A 63 -18.50 -6.11 -1.53
N GLU A 64 -19.39 -5.79 -2.48
CA GLU A 64 -20.35 -6.74 -3.05
C GLU A 64 -19.62 -7.92 -3.71
N SER A 65 -20.09 -9.12 -3.41
CA SER A 65 -19.53 -10.40 -3.85
C SER A 65 -20.22 -11.01 -5.05
N ASP A 66 -21.48 -10.67 -5.33
CA ASP A 66 -22.21 -11.20 -6.47
C ASP A 66 -21.55 -10.73 -7.79
N PRO A 67 -20.98 -11.63 -8.60
CA PRO A 67 -20.34 -11.26 -9.86
C PRO A 67 -21.31 -10.66 -10.89
N ALA A 68 -22.63 -10.83 -10.72
CA ALA A 68 -23.64 -10.23 -11.57
C ALA A 68 -24.05 -8.81 -11.13
N ALA A 69 -23.68 -8.39 -9.90
CA ALA A 69 -24.05 -7.09 -9.39
C ALA A 69 -23.27 -5.97 -10.10
N PRO A 70 -23.91 -4.86 -10.48
CA PRO A 70 -23.23 -3.75 -11.16
C PRO A 70 -22.19 -3.06 -10.26
N ASP A 71 -22.33 -3.18 -8.95
CA ASP A 71 -21.46 -2.63 -7.91
C ASP A 71 -20.49 -3.66 -7.31
N VAL A 72 -20.31 -4.82 -7.94
CA VAL A 72 -19.27 -5.79 -7.57
C VAL A 72 -17.90 -5.12 -7.45
N GLY A 73 -17.23 -5.35 -6.32
CA GLY A 73 -15.92 -4.75 -6.02
C GLY A 73 -15.92 -3.22 -5.81
N ALA A 74 -17.07 -2.54 -5.85
CA ALA A 74 -17.13 -1.11 -5.54
C ALA A 74 -16.96 -0.85 -4.02
N LEU A 75 -16.42 0.31 -3.68
CA LEU A 75 -16.34 0.74 -2.29
C LEU A 75 -17.75 1.07 -1.77
N THR A 76 -18.10 0.53 -0.62
CA THR A 76 -19.36 0.77 0.09
C THR A 76 -19.25 1.91 1.12
N ASP A 77 -20.37 2.30 1.73
CA ASP A 77 -20.38 3.28 2.83
C ASP A 77 -19.48 2.88 4.01
N TYR A 78 -19.24 1.57 4.20
CA TYR A 78 -18.26 1.08 5.17
C TYR A 78 -16.88 1.68 4.92
N HIS A 79 -16.43 1.70 3.67
CA HIS A 79 -15.11 2.21 3.29
C HIS A 79 -15.04 3.74 3.47
N LEU A 80 -16.12 4.46 3.17
CA LEU A 80 -16.17 5.90 3.42
C LEU A 80 -16.02 6.23 4.91
N ALA A 81 -16.76 5.53 5.78
CA ALA A 81 -16.62 5.70 7.22
C ALA A 81 -15.23 5.28 7.71
N HIS A 82 -14.75 4.13 7.25
CA HIS A 82 -13.46 3.55 7.63
C HIS A 82 -12.26 4.42 7.24
N LEU A 83 -12.19 4.89 6.00
CA LEU A 83 -11.07 5.69 5.51
C LEU A 83 -11.21 7.16 5.93
N GLY A 84 -12.46 7.65 5.96
CA GLY A 84 -12.77 9.01 6.38
C GLY A 84 -12.37 9.30 7.83
N GLN A 85 -12.47 8.31 8.72
CA GLN A 85 -12.04 8.49 10.11
C GLN A 85 -10.54 8.81 10.20
N PHE A 86 -9.69 8.21 9.36
CA PHE A 86 -8.24 8.46 9.40
C PHE A 86 -7.89 9.84 8.84
N ALA A 87 -8.60 10.27 7.80
CA ALA A 87 -8.46 11.61 7.24
C ALA A 87 -8.86 12.69 8.26
N LEU A 88 -9.99 12.50 8.95
CA LEU A 88 -10.46 13.35 10.05
C LEU A 88 -9.50 13.40 11.25
N LYS A 89 -8.61 12.42 11.36
CA LYS A 89 -7.71 12.24 12.49
C LYS A 89 -6.24 12.44 12.14
N GLY A 90 -5.96 13.08 11.01
CA GLY A 90 -4.67 13.73 10.77
C GLY A 90 -3.66 12.94 9.96
N ALA A 91 -4.02 11.76 9.43
CA ALA A 91 -3.13 11.05 8.51
C ALA A 91 -2.75 11.92 7.31
N GLY A 92 -1.47 11.90 6.92
CA GLY A 92 -0.95 12.61 5.75
C GLY A 92 -1.38 11.95 4.44
N LEU A 93 -1.36 10.62 4.42
CA LEU A 93 -1.77 9.79 3.30
C LEU A 93 -2.64 8.63 3.80
N VAL A 94 -3.76 8.37 3.13
CA VAL A 94 -4.64 7.24 3.42
C VAL A 94 -4.68 6.34 2.18
N PHE A 95 -4.16 5.12 2.31
CA PHE A 95 -4.33 4.12 1.25
C PHE A 95 -5.69 3.46 1.35
N VAL A 96 -6.42 3.43 0.23
CA VAL A 96 -7.46 2.44 0.00
C VAL A 96 -6.80 1.06 -0.10
N GLU A 97 -7.48 0.04 0.40
CA GLU A 97 -7.02 -1.36 0.38
C GLU A 97 -6.67 -1.88 -1.01
N ALA A 98 -6.06 -3.07 -1.08
CA ALA A 98 -5.73 -3.73 -2.33
C ALA A 98 -6.95 -3.83 -3.26
N GLN A 99 -6.89 -3.14 -4.39
CA GLN A 99 -7.90 -3.15 -5.44
C GLN A 99 -7.51 -4.19 -6.48
N GLY A 100 -8.37 -5.18 -6.71
CA GLY A 100 -8.18 -6.13 -7.81
C GLY A 100 -8.18 -5.39 -9.17
N VAL A 101 -7.14 -5.59 -9.98
CA VAL A 101 -7.06 -5.01 -11.34
C VAL A 101 -7.93 -5.75 -12.36
N GLU A 102 -8.35 -6.96 -12.01
CA GLU A 102 -9.31 -7.79 -12.74
C GLU A 102 -10.13 -8.64 -11.75
N PRO A 103 -11.32 -9.14 -12.12
CA PRO A 103 -12.21 -9.85 -11.19
C PRO A 103 -11.55 -11.03 -10.46
N ARG A 104 -10.76 -11.84 -11.20
CA ARG A 104 -10.02 -13.00 -10.66
C ARG A 104 -8.75 -12.62 -9.89
N GLY A 105 -8.35 -11.36 -9.94
CA GLY A 105 -7.19 -10.80 -9.25
C GLY A 105 -7.47 -10.42 -7.79
N ARG A 106 -8.71 -10.51 -7.33
CA ARG A 106 -9.09 -10.30 -5.93
C ARG A 106 -8.56 -11.42 -5.01
N ILE A 107 -8.41 -11.16 -3.72
CA ILE A 107 -8.14 -12.19 -2.70
C ILE A 107 -9.45 -12.93 -2.39
N SER A 108 -10.51 -12.18 -2.09
CA SER A 108 -11.84 -12.67 -1.75
C SER A 108 -12.93 -12.11 -2.68
N PRO A 109 -14.08 -12.79 -2.83
CA PRO A 109 -15.25 -12.21 -3.50
C PRO A 109 -15.64 -10.83 -2.96
N ASN A 110 -15.39 -10.56 -1.66
CA ASN A 110 -15.72 -9.29 -1.02
C ASN A 110 -14.60 -8.23 -1.08
N ASP A 111 -13.53 -8.48 -1.85
CA ASP A 111 -12.50 -7.47 -2.07
C ASP A 111 -12.99 -6.37 -3.01
N ALA A 112 -12.48 -5.17 -2.75
CA ALA A 112 -12.62 -4.05 -3.65
C ALA A 112 -11.82 -4.22 -4.96
N GLY A 113 -12.21 -3.47 -5.98
CA GLY A 113 -11.77 -3.64 -7.35
C GLY A 113 -11.74 -2.35 -8.15
N LEU A 114 -10.90 -2.32 -9.18
CA LEU A 114 -10.80 -1.19 -10.10
C LEU A 114 -10.58 -1.64 -11.55
N TRP A 115 -11.39 -2.60 -12.00
CA TRP A 115 -11.41 -3.13 -13.37
C TRP A 115 -12.50 -2.50 -14.25
N GLN A 116 -13.48 -1.82 -13.66
CA GLN A 116 -14.51 -1.05 -14.38
C GLN A 116 -14.08 0.41 -14.54
N HIS A 117 -13.56 0.78 -15.71
CA HIS A 117 -12.86 2.06 -15.90
C HIS A 117 -13.72 3.23 -16.40
N ASP A 118 -15.00 2.99 -16.70
CA ASP A 118 -15.95 4.03 -17.10
C ASP A 118 -16.29 4.95 -15.92
N THR A 119 -16.49 6.25 -16.17
CA THR A 119 -16.73 7.23 -15.08
C THR A 119 -18.07 7.07 -14.38
N ASP A 120 -19.02 6.37 -15.00
CA ASP A 120 -20.32 6.04 -14.42
C ASP A 120 -20.31 4.67 -13.70
N SER A 121 -19.20 3.93 -13.76
CA SER A 121 -19.06 2.66 -13.04
C SER A 121 -19.18 2.88 -11.52
N ALA A 122 -19.66 1.85 -10.82
CA ALA A 122 -19.78 1.91 -9.37
C ALA A 122 -18.39 1.98 -8.70
N GLN A 123 -17.39 1.29 -9.25
CA GLN A 123 -16.01 1.31 -8.76
C GLN A 123 -15.40 2.72 -8.88
N PHE A 124 -15.58 3.41 -10.02
CA PHE A 124 -15.08 4.76 -10.20
C PHE A 124 -15.76 5.75 -9.25
N ARG A 125 -17.10 5.77 -9.22
CA ARG A 125 -17.87 6.75 -8.42
C ARG A 125 -17.65 6.58 -6.92
N SER A 126 -17.56 5.35 -6.45
CA SER A 126 -17.31 5.07 -5.04
C SER A 126 -15.89 5.47 -4.60
N LEU A 127 -14.87 5.20 -5.43
CA LEU A 127 -13.50 5.67 -5.21
C LEU A 127 -13.45 7.20 -5.18
N GLN A 128 -14.06 7.87 -6.15
CA GLN A 128 -14.09 9.33 -6.23
C GLN A 128 -14.76 9.95 -4.99
N ARG A 129 -15.82 9.33 -4.46
CA ARG A 129 -16.47 9.79 -3.23
C ARG A 129 -15.54 9.72 -2.01
N VAL A 130 -14.74 8.65 -1.88
CA VAL A 130 -13.73 8.52 -0.83
C VAL A 130 -12.65 9.59 -1.00
N VAL A 131 -12.13 9.78 -2.21
CA VAL A 131 -11.13 10.82 -2.53
C VAL A 131 -11.62 12.19 -2.11
N HIS A 132 -12.81 12.60 -2.56
CA HIS A 132 -13.38 13.91 -2.22
C HIS A 132 -13.52 14.11 -0.71
N PHE A 133 -13.95 13.08 0.03
CA PHE A 133 -14.07 13.18 1.48
C PHE A 133 -12.70 13.35 2.14
N CYS A 134 -11.75 12.46 1.89
CA CYS A 134 -10.43 12.51 2.53
C CYS A 134 -9.68 13.82 2.21
N ARG A 135 -9.72 14.26 0.93
CA ARG A 135 -9.15 15.54 0.48
C ARG A 135 -9.75 16.74 1.21
N SER A 136 -11.06 16.73 1.43
CA SER A 136 -11.74 17.80 2.17
C SER A 136 -11.27 17.93 3.63
N GLN A 137 -10.68 16.86 4.18
CA GLN A 137 -10.08 16.81 5.52
C GLN A 137 -8.54 16.92 5.48
N GLY A 138 -7.99 17.34 4.35
CA GLY A 138 -6.56 17.61 4.17
C GLY A 138 -5.68 16.36 4.07
N ALA A 139 -6.25 15.17 3.90
CA ALA A 139 -5.48 13.94 3.68
C ALA A 139 -5.38 13.63 2.18
N HIS A 140 -4.20 13.23 1.72
CA HIS A 140 -4.04 12.66 0.39
C HIS A 140 -4.58 11.23 0.35
N VAL A 141 -5.03 10.78 -0.82
CA VAL A 141 -5.51 9.41 -1.02
C VAL A 141 -4.58 8.68 -1.98
N GLY A 142 -4.19 7.48 -1.56
CA GLY A 142 -3.52 6.50 -2.41
C GLY A 142 -4.40 5.28 -2.65
N ILE A 143 -4.14 4.56 -3.74
CA ILE A 143 -4.70 3.21 -3.94
C ILE A 143 -3.56 2.21 -4.03
N GLN A 144 -3.75 1.02 -3.47
CA GLN A 144 -2.91 -0.12 -3.77
C GLN A 144 -3.61 -0.96 -4.85
N ILE A 145 -3.02 -1.11 -6.03
CA ILE A 145 -3.53 -1.98 -7.09
C ILE A 145 -2.83 -3.34 -7.04
N ALA A 146 -3.60 -4.42 -7.17
CA ALA A 146 -3.13 -5.77 -6.85
C ALA A 146 -3.73 -6.86 -7.73
N HIS A 147 -3.05 -8.01 -7.74
CA HIS A 147 -3.56 -9.27 -8.25
C HIS A 147 -3.11 -10.40 -7.32
N ALA A 148 -4.03 -11.14 -6.69
CA ALA A 148 -3.73 -12.11 -5.64
C ALA A 148 -3.06 -13.40 -6.16
N GLY A 149 -3.24 -13.74 -7.44
CA GLY A 149 -2.58 -14.89 -8.06
C GLY A 149 -3.00 -16.18 -7.36
N ARG A 150 -2.03 -17.06 -7.01
CA ARG A 150 -2.33 -18.37 -6.38
C ARG A 150 -2.96 -18.31 -4.99
N LYS A 151 -3.11 -17.11 -4.42
CA LYS A 151 -3.79 -16.84 -3.14
C LYS A 151 -5.21 -16.26 -3.32
N ALA A 152 -5.68 -16.15 -4.56
CA ALA A 152 -7.01 -15.66 -4.90
C ALA A 152 -8.12 -16.65 -4.53
N SER A 153 -9.35 -16.15 -4.58
CA SER A 153 -10.58 -16.92 -4.36
C SER A 153 -10.62 -17.65 -3.01
N VAL A 154 -10.35 -16.91 -1.93
CA VAL A 154 -10.57 -17.35 -0.54
C VAL A 154 -11.66 -16.49 0.12
N THR A 155 -12.27 -16.99 1.20
CA THR A 155 -13.28 -16.24 1.96
C THR A 155 -12.64 -15.17 2.85
N ALA A 156 -13.44 -14.21 3.31
CA ALA A 156 -12.98 -13.22 4.27
C ALA A 156 -12.43 -13.87 5.57
N PRO A 157 -11.39 -13.31 6.21
CA PRO A 157 -10.70 -13.97 7.33
C PRO A 157 -11.59 -14.36 8.51
N TRP A 158 -12.64 -13.60 8.81
CA TRP A 158 -13.56 -13.95 9.90
C TRP A 158 -14.45 -15.16 9.56
N VAL A 159 -14.76 -15.40 8.29
CA VAL A 159 -15.50 -16.59 7.84
C VAL A 159 -14.64 -17.84 8.05
N ALA A 160 -13.37 -17.79 7.62
CA ALA A 160 -12.42 -18.87 7.87
C ALA A 160 -12.24 -19.13 9.38
N ARG A 161 -12.10 -18.06 10.18
CA ARG A 161 -11.98 -18.17 11.64
C ARG A 161 -13.21 -18.80 12.29
N GLN A 162 -14.42 -18.45 11.85
CA GLN A 162 -15.67 -19.07 12.34
C GLN A 162 -15.74 -20.56 11.98
N ALA A 163 -15.14 -20.96 10.86
CA ALA A 163 -14.95 -22.36 10.47
C ALA A 163 -13.78 -23.07 11.17
N GLY A 164 -13.06 -22.39 12.08
CA GLY A 164 -11.91 -22.96 12.79
C GLY A 164 -10.68 -23.19 11.91
N ARG A 165 -10.60 -22.54 10.74
CA ARG A 165 -9.52 -22.71 9.77
C ARG A 165 -8.74 -21.40 9.57
N PRO A 166 -7.45 -21.47 9.21
CA PRO A 166 -6.66 -20.27 8.91
C PRO A 166 -7.09 -19.60 7.61
N SER A 167 -7.61 -20.37 6.65
CA SER A 167 -8.22 -19.90 5.41
C SER A 167 -9.31 -20.87 4.98
N VAL A 168 -10.24 -20.41 4.14
CA VAL A 168 -11.24 -21.26 3.48
C VAL A 168 -11.37 -20.77 2.05
N ARG A 169 -11.21 -21.66 1.09
CA ARG A 169 -11.43 -21.38 -0.33
C ARG A 169 -12.86 -20.87 -0.58
N ALA A 170 -13.01 -19.84 -1.40
CA ALA A 170 -14.31 -19.37 -1.86
C ALA A 170 -14.75 -20.26 -3.03
N GLU A 171 -15.86 -20.98 -2.85
CA GLU A 171 -16.54 -21.76 -3.89
C GLU A 171 -17.38 -20.84 -4.79
N ALA A 172 -17.77 -21.32 -5.97
CA ALA A 172 -18.62 -20.55 -6.90
C ALA A 172 -19.95 -20.10 -6.26
N ALA A 173 -20.51 -20.92 -5.35
CA ALA A 173 -21.76 -20.61 -4.64
C ALA A 173 -21.68 -19.37 -3.72
N VAL A 174 -20.47 -18.90 -3.41
CA VAL A 174 -20.23 -17.68 -2.60
C VAL A 174 -19.45 -16.62 -3.39
N GLY A 175 -19.51 -16.67 -4.72
CA GLY A 175 -18.86 -15.72 -5.62
C GLY A 175 -17.38 -15.99 -5.89
N GLY A 176 -16.86 -17.17 -5.52
CA GLY A 176 -15.50 -17.60 -5.85
C GLY A 176 -15.33 -18.06 -7.30
N TRP A 177 -14.08 -18.27 -7.71
CA TRP A 177 -13.67 -18.65 -9.07
C TRP A 177 -12.66 -19.82 -9.03
N PRO A 178 -13.10 -21.04 -8.66
CA PRO A 178 -12.22 -22.17 -8.40
C PRO A 178 -11.33 -22.56 -9.60
N ASP A 179 -11.85 -22.40 -10.82
CA ASP A 179 -11.19 -22.84 -12.06
C ASP A 179 -10.31 -21.75 -12.71
N ASP A 180 -10.28 -20.54 -12.14
CA ASP A 180 -9.62 -19.37 -12.73
C ASP A 180 -8.60 -18.72 -11.78
N VAL A 181 -8.06 -19.51 -10.85
CA VAL A 181 -6.91 -19.11 -10.02
C VAL A 181 -5.63 -19.35 -10.80
N ILE A 182 -4.79 -18.32 -10.92
CA ILE A 182 -3.56 -18.35 -11.72
C ILE A 182 -2.31 -18.09 -10.89
N GLY A 183 -1.17 -18.60 -11.36
CA GLY A 183 0.16 -18.27 -10.84
C GLY A 183 1.21 -18.34 -11.95
N PRO A 184 2.49 -18.03 -11.65
CA PRO A 184 3.57 -18.19 -12.63
C PRO A 184 3.72 -19.65 -13.08
N SER A 185 3.42 -20.61 -12.20
CA SER A 185 3.43 -22.05 -12.44
C SER A 185 2.18 -22.69 -11.84
N GLY A 186 1.75 -23.83 -12.36
CA GLY A 186 0.45 -24.44 -12.03
C GLY A 186 0.49 -25.93 -11.69
N GLY A 187 -0.61 -26.43 -11.13
CA GLY A 187 -0.76 -27.78 -10.59
C GLY A 187 -0.66 -27.84 -9.07
N ASP A 188 -1.07 -28.95 -8.46
CA ASP A 188 -1.29 -29.06 -7.01
C ASP A 188 -0.07 -28.70 -6.15
N LYS A 189 1.13 -29.02 -6.63
CA LYS A 189 2.39 -28.67 -5.96
C LYS A 189 2.61 -27.16 -5.80
N HIS A 190 1.90 -26.34 -6.59
CA HIS A 190 1.98 -24.88 -6.56
C HIS A 190 0.86 -24.22 -5.76
N ARG A 191 -0.03 -24.99 -5.13
CA ARG A 191 -0.97 -24.45 -4.15
C ARG A 191 -0.20 -23.77 -3.01
N TRP A 192 -0.78 -22.70 -2.44
CA TRP A 192 -0.11 -21.95 -1.38
C TRP A 192 0.02 -22.75 -0.07
N ASP A 193 -1.00 -23.54 0.27
CA ASP A 193 -1.04 -24.38 1.46
C ASP A 193 -0.93 -25.89 1.15
N ALA A 194 -0.76 -26.69 2.20
CA ALA A 194 -0.76 -28.16 2.11
C ALA A 194 -2.19 -28.72 2.23
N ASP A 195 -3.04 -28.07 3.02
CA ASP A 195 -4.29 -28.63 3.58
C ASP A 195 -5.53 -28.45 2.68
N GLY A 196 -5.38 -27.79 1.54
CA GLY A 196 -6.46 -27.60 0.55
C GLY A 196 -7.38 -26.41 0.86
N ASP A 197 -6.94 -25.47 1.69
CA ASP A 197 -7.60 -24.20 1.98
C ASP A 197 -7.52 -23.20 0.81
N TYR A 198 -6.63 -23.45 -0.16
CA TYR A 198 -6.45 -22.65 -1.36
C TYR A 198 -6.74 -23.48 -2.63
N TRP A 199 -7.11 -22.79 -3.71
CA TRP A 199 -7.30 -23.44 -5.00
C TRP A 199 -5.96 -23.77 -5.67
N THR A 200 -5.95 -24.84 -6.46
CA THR A 200 -4.80 -25.19 -7.29
C THR A 200 -4.68 -24.19 -8.44
N PRO A 201 -3.54 -23.48 -8.58
CA PRO A 201 -3.41 -22.50 -9.65
C PRO A 201 -3.13 -23.18 -11.00
N ARG A 202 -3.62 -22.58 -12.08
CA ARG A 202 -3.10 -22.79 -13.43
C ARG A 202 -1.89 -21.88 -13.69
N ALA A 203 -0.97 -22.32 -14.54
CA ALA A 203 0.11 -21.46 -15.03
C ALA A 203 -0.46 -20.40 -15.99
N ALA A 204 -0.24 -19.12 -15.69
CA ALA A 204 -0.65 -18.02 -16.57
C ALA A 204 0.07 -18.14 -17.94
N THR A 205 -0.68 -17.92 -19.02
CA THR A 205 -0.12 -17.81 -20.37
C THR A 205 0.60 -16.46 -20.55
N VAL A 206 1.44 -16.34 -21.58
CA VAL A 206 2.11 -15.06 -21.90
C VAL A 206 1.07 -13.99 -22.26
N GLU A 207 0.00 -14.38 -22.93
CA GLU A 207 -1.12 -13.50 -23.29
C GLU A 207 -1.84 -12.96 -22.05
N GLU A 208 -2.08 -13.81 -21.05
CA GLU A 208 -2.64 -13.40 -19.76
C GLU A 208 -1.69 -12.48 -18.98
N ILE A 209 -0.39 -12.78 -18.97
CA ILE A 209 0.63 -11.92 -18.35
C ILE A 209 0.58 -10.51 -18.98
N GLN A 210 0.51 -10.42 -20.30
CA GLN A 210 0.37 -9.14 -21.01
C GLN A 210 -0.98 -8.45 -20.73
N GLY A 211 -2.06 -9.23 -20.57
CA GLY A 211 -3.36 -8.73 -20.12
C GLY A 211 -3.29 -8.07 -18.75
N ILE A 212 -2.61 -8.72 -17.81
CA ILE A 212 -2.39 -8.22 -16.45
C ILE A 212 -1.59 -6.92 -16.47
N VAL A 213 -0.52 -6.82 -17.26
CA VAL A 213 0.24 -5.57 -17.42
C VAL A 213 -0.68 -4.40 -17.83
N ARG A 214 -1.56 -4.62 -18.81
CA ARG A 214 -2.55 -3.62 -19.24
C ARG A 214 -3.58 -3.33 -18.16
N ALA A 215 -4.05 -4.35 -17.43
CA ALA A 215 -5.01 -4.19 -16.35
C ALA A 215 -4.47 -3.27 -15.25
N PHE A 216 -3.24 -3.48 -14.78
CA PHE A 216 -2.57 -2.59 -13.82
C PHE A 216 -2.51 -1.14 -14.31
N ALA A 217 -2.11 -0.92 -15.57
CA ALA A 217 -2.02 0.43 -16.15
C ALA A 217 -3.39 1.11 -16.25
N ASN A 218 -4.42 0.38 -16.69
CA ASN A 218 -5.78 0.90 -16.82
C ASN A 218 -6.39 1.23 -15.45
N SER A 219 -6.21 0.37 -14.44
CA SER A 219 -6.65 0.62 -13.07
C SER A 219 -5.95 1.84 -12.47
N ALA A 220 -4.64 1.99 -12.69
CA ALA A 220 -3.90 3.17 -12.24
C ALA A 220 -4.45 4.47 -12.87
N ALA A 221 -4.63 4.49 -14.19
CA ALA A 221 -5.20 5.63 -14.90
C ALA A 221 -6.64 5.95 -14.44
N CYS A 222 -7.45 4.92 -14.19
CA CYS A 222 -8.79 5.05 -13.64
C CYS A 222 -8.77 5.71 -12.24
N GLY A 223 -7.90 5.24 -11.36
CA GLY A 223 -7.73 5.80 -10.02
C GLY A 223 -7.34 7.27 -10.05
N VAL A 224 -6.36 7.64 -10.89
CA VAL A 224 -5.95 9.04 -11.04
C VAL A 224 -7.09 9.91 -11.60
N ARG A 225 -7.86 9.41 -12.56
CA ARG A 225 -9.07 10.12 -13.05
C ARG A 225 -10.12 10.31 -11.95
N ALA A 226 -10.20 9.40 -10.98
CA ALA A 226 -11.05 9.52 -9.81
C ALA A 226 -10.49 10.49 -8.74
N GLY A 227 -9.29 11.05 -8.97
CA GLY A 227 -8.64 12.05 -8.11
C GLY A 227 -7.60 11.48 -7.14
N VAL A 228 -7.20 10.22 -7.30
CA VAL A 228 -6.12 9.61 -6.51
C VAL A 228 -4.77 10.24 -6.89
N GLU A 229 -3.93 10.50 -5.90
CA GLU A 229 -2.64 11.19 -6.08
C GLU A 229 -1.43 10.25 -5.98
N VAL A 230 -1.62 9.08 -5.35
CA VAL A 230 -0.59 8.05 -5.15
C VAL A 230 -1.09 6.69 -5.63
N VAL A 231 -0.34 6.04 -6.52
CA VAL A 231 -0.62 4.67 -6.97
C VAL A 231 0.46 3.75 -6.43
N GLU A 232 0.09 2.77 -5.60
CA GLU A 232 1.00 1.72 -5.12
C GLU A 232 0.75 0.41 -5.85
N ILE A 233 1.80 -0.14 -6.46
CA ILE A 233 1.78 -1.45 -7.11
C ILE A 233 2.09 -2.51 -6.06
N HIS A 234 1.19 -3.49 -5.87
CA HIS A 234 1.39 -4.54 -4.88
C HIS A 234 2.26 -5.70 -5.44
N ALA A 235 3.54 -5.72 -5.08
CA ALA A 235 4.51 -6.76 -5.43
C ALA A 235 5.08 -7.51 -4.22
N ALA A 236 4.23 -7.75 -3.22
CA ALA A 236 4.60 -8.31 -1.92
C ALA A 236 3.64 -9.41 -1.46
N HIS A 237 3.84 -9.92 -0.26
CA HIS A 237 2.93 -10.81 0.49
C HIS A 237 2.54 -12.12 -0.21
N GLY A 238 3.26 -12.48 -1.26
CA GLY A 238 3.02 -13.72 -2.00
C GLY A 238 1.85 -13.63 -2.96
N TYR A 239 1.45 -12.43 -3.37
CA TYR A 239 0.51 -12.21 -4.45
C TYR A 239 1.23 -12.24 -5.81
N LEU A 240 0.49 -12.09 -6.92
CA LEU A 240 0.94 -12.50 -8.25
C LEU A 240 2.33 -11.96 -8.61
N LEU A 241 2.56 -10.65 -8.49
CA LEU A 241 3.85 -10.07 -8.85
C LEU A 241 4.98 -10.64 -7.99
N HIS A 242 4.77 -10.81 -6.67
CA HIS A 242 5.76 -11.45 -5.78
C HIS A 242 5.99 -12.93 -6.15
N GLN A 243 4.94 -13.66 -6.55
CA GLN A 243 5.05 -15.05 -6.99
C GLN A 243 5.98 -15.17 -8.21
N PHE A 244 5.93 -14.20 -9.15
CA PHE A 244 6.85 -14.17 -10.29
C PHE A 244 8.30 -13.87 -9.87
N LEU A 245 8.50 -13.04 -8.84
CA LEU A 245 9.83 -12.71 -8.34
C LEU A 245 10.55 -13.94 -7.80
N SER A 246 9.88 -14.83 -7.07
CA SER A 246 10.57 -15.90 -6.36
C SER A 246 10.80 -17.16 -7.20
N PRO A 247 12.03 -17.73 -7.21
CA PRO A 247 12.29 -19.00 -7.87
C PRO A 247 11.54 -20.18 -7.22
N VAL A 248 11.11 -20.06 -5.96
CA VAL A 248 10.31 -21.07 -5.27
C VAL A 248 8.96 -21.26 -5.94
N THR A 249 8.31 -20.16 -6.33
CA THR A 249 6.97 -20.17 -6.94
C THR A 249 6.99 -20.11 -8.46
N ASN A 250 7.99 -19.47 -9.04
CA ASN A 250 8.13 -19.32 -10.48
C ASN A 250 9.10 -20.35 -11.07
N ARG A 251 8.52 -21.40 -11.68
CA ARG A 251 9.22 -22.50 -12.36
C ARG A 251 9.13 -22.40 -13.88
N ARG A 252 8.83 -21.21 -14.41
CA ARG A 252 8.74 -21.01 -15.85
C ARG A 252 10.11 -21.12 -16.50
N THR A 253 10.11 -21.53 -17.76
CA THR A 253 11.31 -21.66 -18.61
C THR A 253 11.27 -20.70 -19.80
N ASP A 254 10.26 -19.84 -19.87
CA ASP A 254 10.16 -18.75 -20.85
C ASP A 254 10.79 -17.45 -20.31
N ASP A 255 10.57 -16.35 -21.00
CA ASP A 255 11.12 -15.04 -20.65
C ASP A 255 10.61 -14.46 -19.33
N TYR A 256 9.68 -15.14 -18.64
CA TYR A 256 9.16 -14.74 -17.34
C TYR A 256 9.65 -15.60 -16.18
N GLY A 257 10.58 -16.56 -16.38
CA GLY A 257 11.16 -17.36 -15.30
C GLY A 257 12.65 -17.71 -15.46
N GLY A 258 13.18 -18.41 -14.47
CA GLY A 258 14.60 -18.77 -14.39
C GLY A 258 15.46 -17.62 -13.85
N SER A 259 16.06 -16.83 -14.74
CA SER A 259 17.00 -15.76 -14.36
C SER A 259 16.33 -14.67 -13.53
N PHE A 260 17.15 -13.86 -12.84
CA PHE A 260 16.66 -12.69 -12.10
C PHE A 260 15.95 -11.70 -13.04
N GLU A 261 16.52 -11.48 -14.23
CA GLU A 261 16.02 -10.57 -15.25
C GLU A 261 14.64 -11.01 -15.76
N ASN A 262 14.44 -12.31 -15.94
CA ASN A 262 13.17 -12.88 -16.37
C ASN A 262 12.13 -12.90 -15.25
N ARG A 263 12.50 -13.32 -14.03
CA ARG A 263 11.60 -13.32 -12.86
C ARG A 263 11.10 -11.91 -12.50
N THR A 264 11.94 -10.89 -12.69
CA THR A 264 11.59 -9.49 -12.44
C THR A 264 10.89 -8.81 -13.62
N ARG A 265 10.82 -9.47 -14.80
CA ARG A 265 10.29 -8.88 -16.04
C ARG A 265 8.87 -8.37 -15.88
N LEU A 266 7.96 -9.19 -15.37
CA LEU A 266 6.55 -8.80 -15.19
C LEU A 266 6.42 -7.55 -14.30
N LEU A 267 7.11 -7.50 -13.16
CA LEU A 267 7.07 -6.32 -12.29
C LEU A 267 7.59 -5.07 -13.00
N ARG A 268 8.70 -5.19 -13.75
CA ARG A 268 9.27 -4.08 -14.51
C ARG A 268 8.33 -3.60 -15.62
N GLU A 269 7.68 -4.51 -16.33
CA GLU A 269 6.66 -4.19 -17.34
C GLU A 269 5.46 -3.48 -16.70
N VAL A 270 4.95 -3.97 -15.57
CA VAL A 270 3.85 -3.31 -14.82
C VAL A 270 4.24 -1.90 -14.39
N VAL A 271 5.41 -1.72 -13.78
CA VAL A 271 5.89 -0.41 -13.32
C VAL A 271 6.02 0.56 -14.48
N ALA A 272 6.64 0.15 -15.59
CA ALA A 272 6.79 0.99 -16.77
C ALA A 272 5.44 1.40 -17.37
N ASN A 273 4.49 0.47 -17.47
CA ASN A 273 3.17 0.74 -18.05
C ASN A 273 2.29 1.60 -17.13
N VAL A 274 2.31 1.35 -15.81
CA VAL A 274 1.63 2.21 -14.83
C VAL A 274 2.20 3.61 -14.88
N ARG A 275 3.53 3.76 -14.88
CA ARG A 275 4.19 5.06 -14.93
C ARG A 275 3.84 5.82 -16.20
N ALA A 276 3.74 5.15 -17.34
CA ALA A 276 3.35 5.75 -18.62
C ALA A 276 1.85 6.11 -18.69
N ALA A 277 0.99 5.40 -17.95
CA ALA A 277 -0.46 5.60 -17.96
C ALA A 277 -0.94 6.73 -17.02
N VAL A 278 -0.07 7.22 -16.12
CA VAL A 278 -0.41 8.26 -15.15
C VAL A 278 0.44 9.53 -15.34
N PRO A 279 -0.13 10.72 -15.13
CA PRO A 279 0.58 12.00 -15.24
C PRO A 279 1.85 12.08 -14.38
N GLU A 280 2.87 12.83 -14.83
CA GLU A 280 4.18 12.93 -14.17
C GLU A 280 4.10 13.32 -12.68
N GLN A 281 3.12 14.14 -12.30
CA GLN A 281 2.93 14.58 -10.93
C GLN A 281 2.36 13.50 -9.99
N THR A 282 1.74 12.44 -10.52
CA THR A 282 1.25 11.31 -9.73
C THR A 282 2.43 10.54 -9.15
N ALA A 283 2.43 10.27 -7.86
CA ALA A 283 3.47 9.46 -7.24
C ALA A 283 3.20 7.96 -7.46
N VAL A 284 4.20 7.21 -7.92
CA VAL A 284 4.12 5.77 -8.14
C VAL A 284 4.97 5.04 -7.13
N PHE A 285 4.33 4.25 -6.27
CA PHE A 285 4.96 3.45 -5.23
C PHE A 285 4.97 1.98 -5.63
N VAL A 286 5.92 1.21 -5.09
CA VAL A 286 5.90 -0.25 -5.19
C VAL A 286 6.09 -0.83 -3.80
N ARG A 287 5.15 -1.68 -3.39
CA ARG A 287 5.31 -2.47 -2.16
C ARG A 287 5.97 -3.79 -2.48
N ILE A 288 7.06 -4.10 -1.79
CA ILE A 288 7.79 -5.38 -1.96
C ILE A 288 7.87 -6.16 -0.65
N SER A 289 7.96 -7.48 -0.77
CA SER A 289 8.49 -8.31 0.31
C SER A 289 10.00 -8.36 0.14
N ALA A 290 10.75 -7.74 1.03
CA ALA A 290 12.20 -7.63 0.90
C ALA A 290 12.93 -8.99 1.05
N THR A 291 12.34 -9.91 1.79
CA THR A 291 12.74 -11.34 1.86
C THR A 291 11.48 -12.18 2.10
N GLU A 292 11.51 -13.43 1.69
CA GLU A 292 10.49 -14.44 1.95
C GLU A 292 10.70 -15.20 3.26
N TRP A 293 11.86 -15.02 3.92
CA TRP A 293 12.26 -15.75 5.12
C TRP A 293 12.31 -17.27 4.90
N LEU A 294 12.84 -17.70 3.76
CA LEU A 294 12.98 -19.11 3.36
C LEU A 294 14.42 -19.62 3.46
N GLU A 295 15.35 -18.76 3.88
CA GLU A 295 16.76 -19.10 4.03
C GLU A 295 16.92 -20.32 4.95
N GLY A 296 17.55 -21.38 4.43
CA GLY A 296 17.74 -22.65 5.11
C GLY A 296 16.53 -23.58 5.17
N GLN A 297 15.41 -23.26 4.50
CA GLN A 297 14.30 -24.22 4.34
C GLN A 297 14.56 -25.20 3.19
N PRO A 298 14.09 -26.47 3.26
CA PRO A 298 14.26 -27.43 2.16
C PRO A 298 13.75 -26.92 0.81
N VAL A 299 12.64 -26.18 0.80
CA VAL A 299 12.04 -25.61 -0.42
C VAL A 299 12.97 -24.62 -1.13
N GLU A 300 13.85 -23.91 -0.41
CA GLU A 300 14.86 -23.04 -1.00
C GLU A 300 15.92 -23.86 -1.75
N ALA A 301 16.42 -24.92 -1.12
CA ALA A 301 17.44 -25.79 -1.72
C ALA A 301 16.91 -26.50 -2.98
N GLU A 302 15.67 -27.02 -2.91
CA GLU A 302 14.98 -27.59 -4.06
C GLU A 302 14.77 -26.57 -5.18
N ALA A 303 14.62 -25.30 -4.83
CA ALA A 303 14.40 -24.24 -5.77
C ALA A 303 15.67 -23.67 -6.43
N GLY A 304 16.85 -23.98 -5.88
CA GLY A 304 18.10 -23.30 -6.24
C GLY A 304 18.19 -21.87 -5.70
N GLY A 305 17.42 -21.53 -4.66
CA GLY A 305 17.39 -20.21 -4.02
C GLY A 305 15.98 -19.75 -3.64
N SER A 306 15.88 -18.60 -3.00
CA SER A 306 14.63 -17.93 -2.62
C SER A 306 14.68 -16.44 -2.96
N TRP A 307 13.57 -15.71 -2.80
CA TRP A 307 13.64 -14.25 -2.87
C TRP A 307 14.12 -13.70 -1.52
N ASP A 308 15.39 -13.30 -1.50
CA ASP A 308 16.10 -12.82 -0.32
C ASP A 308 16.35 -11.30 -0.37
N VAL A 309 16.98 -10.78 0.69
CA VAL A 309 17.28 -9.34 0.78
C VAL A 309 18.24 -8.90 -0.33
N ALA A 310 19.21 -9.72 -0.72
CA ALA A 310 20.15 -9.40 -1.80
C ALA A 310 19.43 -9.26 -3.16
N SER A 311 18.40 -10.09 -3.41
CA SER A 311 17.54 -9.95 -4.58
C SER A 311 16.80 -8.61 -4.59
N SER A 312 16.30 -8.18 -3.43
CA SER A 312 15.66 -6.86 -3.28
C SER A 312 16.65 -5.70 -3.47
N GLU A 313 17.87 -5.81 -2.95
CA GLU A 313 18.94 -4.81 -3.16
C GLU A 313 19.30 -4.65 -4.64
N ARG A 314 19.24 -5.73 -5.43
CA ARG A 314 19.40 -5.67 -6.90
C ARG A 314 18.18 -5.04 -7.60
N LEU A 315 16.98 -5.27 -7.08
CA LEU A 315 15.73 -4.82 -7.71
C LEU A 315 15.46 -3.33 -7.47
N VAL A 316 15.66 -2.81 -6.26
CA VAL A 316 15.23 -1.44 -5.93
C VAL A 316 15.87 -0.33 -6.78
N PRO A 317 17.15 -0.39 -7.20
CA PRO A 317 17.70 0.61 -8.12
C PRO A 317 17.08 0.53 -9.52
N ILE A 318 16.73 -0.67 -9.98
CA ILE A 318 16.04 -0.87 -11.26
C ILE A 318 14.64 -0.25 -11.21
N LEU A 319 13.92 -0.40 -10.10
CA LEU A 319 12.61 0.22 -9.90
C LEU A 319 12.73 1.76 -9.86
N ALA A 320 13.75 2.29 -9.20
CA ALA A 320 14.05 3.73 -9.19
C ALA A 320 14.25 4.26 -10.62
N ASP A 321 15.04 3.55 -11.44
CA ASP A 321 15.30 3.92 -12.84
C ASP A 321 14.05 3.86 -13.73
N LEU A 322 13.06 3.05 -13.36
CA LEU A 322 11.75 2.97 -14.03
C LEU A 322 10.75 4.04 -13.54
N GLY A 323 11.16 4.93 -12.64
CA GLY A 323 10.34 6.04 -12.16
C GLY A 323 9.48 5.72 -10.92
N VAL A 324 9.89 4.73 -10.11
CA VAL A 324 9.30 4.50 -8.78
C VAL A 324 9.78 5.57 -7.80
N ASP A 325 8.83 6.21 -7.14
CA ASP A 325 9.06 7.35 -6.27
C ASP A 325 9.25 6.96 -4.80
N LEU A 326 8.65 5.84 -4.38
CA LEU A 326 8.83 5.24 -3.06
C LEU A 326 8.73 3.71 -3.12
N VAL A 327 9.57 3.03 -2.36
CA VAL A 327 9.44 1.58 -2.10
C VAL A 327 8.88 1.36 -0.69
N ASP A 328 7.71 0.74 -0.57
CA ASP A 328 7.12 0.31 0.71
C ASP A 328 7.66 -1.09 1.07
N VAL A 329 8.43 -1.15 2.17
CA VAL A 329 9.25 -2.32 2.50
C VAL A 329 8.55 -3.21 3.52
N SER A 330 7.99 -4.32 3.05
CA SER A 330 7.42 -5.40 3.87
C SER A 330 8.25 -6.69 3.71
N SER A 331 7.67 -7.86 4.02
CA SER A 331 8.35 -9.15 3.91
C SER A 331 7.36 -10.32 3.91
N GLY A 332 7.85 -11.51 3.53
CA GLY A 332 7.14 -12.77 3.64
C GLY A 332 5.89 -12.89 2.75
N GLY A 333 5.07 -13.88 3.11
CA GLY A 333 3.75 -14.19 2.56
C GLY A 333 3.73 -15.16 1.37
N ASN A 334 4.88 -15.45 0.74
CA ASN A 334 4.90 -16.24 -0.49
C ASN A 334 4.78 -17.74 -0.26
N HIS A 335 5.36 -18.29 0.80
CA HIS A 335 5.35 -19.73 1.05
C HIS A 335 5.05 -20.03 2.51
N ARG A 336 4.33 -21.13 2.76
CA ARG A 336 3.91 -21.56 4.11
C ARG A 336 5.08 -21.90 5.04
N ASP A 337 6.21 -22.34 4.48
CA ASP A 337 7.40 -22.77 5.24
C ASP A 337 8.29 -21.60 5.72
N GLN A 338 7.91 -20.36 5.42
CA GLN A 338 8.63 -19.17 5.87
C GLN A 338 8.82 -19.14 7.40
N ARG A 339 9.97 -18.64 7.84
CA ARG A 339 10.28 -18.46 9.27
C ARG A 339 10.48 -16.99 9.59
N ILE A 340 9.37 -16.28 9.75
CA ILE A 340 9.40 -14.85 10.06
C ILE A 340 9.89 -14.66 11.51
N PRO A 341 10.90 -13.79 11.75
CA PRO A 341 11.45 -13.55 13.09
C PRO A 341 10.53 -12.63 13.93
N HIS A 342 9.31 -13.09 14.24
CA HIS A 342 8.31 -12.34 15.01
C HIS A 342 8.77 -11.92 16.43
N GLY A 343 9.90 -12.44 16.92
CA GLY A 343 10.51 -12.02 18.17
C GLY A 343 11.13 -10.62 18.14
N SER A 344 11.33 -10.02 16.96
CA SER A 344 11.78 -8.63 16.81
C SER A 344 10.67 -7.73 16.26
N VAL A 345 10.42 -6.60 16.92
CA VAL A 345 9.51 -5.56 16.42
C VAL A 345 10.11 -4.74 15.27
N SER A 346 11.44 -4.82 15.05
CA SER A 346 12.16 -4.08 14.01
C SER A 346 12.40 -4.88 12.72
N TYR A 347 11.99 -6.15 12.65
CA TYR A 347 12.40 -7.06 11.58
C TYR A 347 12.13 -6.57 10.14
N GLN A 348 11.10 -5.74 9.93
CA GLN A 348 10.86 -5.07 8.64
C GLN A 348 11.45 -3.68 8.54
N THR A 349 11.51 -2.92 9.64
CA THR A 349 12.10 -1.58 9.63
C THR A 349 13.61 -1.62 9.39
N ASP A 350 14.27 -2.69 9.83
CA ASP A 350 15.69 -2.94 9.56
C ASP A 350 15.93 -3.22 8.06
N LEU A 351 14.99 -3.93 7.40
CA LEU A 351 15.00 -4.12 5.96
C LEU A 351 14.81 -2.80 5.21
N ALA A 352 13.89 -1.95 5.69
CA ALA A 352 13.68 -0.62 5.13
C ALA A 352 14.97 0.23 5.15
N GLY A 353 15.65 0.30 6.31
CA GLY A 353 16.93 1.00 6.42
C GLY A 353 18.02 0.43 5.51
N ARG A 354 18.08 -0.89 5.35
CA ARG A 354 19.03 -1.55 4.44
C ARG A 354 18.78 -1.19 2.97
N LEU A 355 17.53 -1.22 2.52
CA LEU A 355 17.18 -0.83 1.15
C LEU A 355 17.33 0.68 0.92
N ARG A 356 17.12 1.50 1.95
CA ARG A 356 17.44 2.93 1.90
C ARG A 356 18.91 3.18 1.60
N ARG A 357 19.81 2.56 2.36
CA ARG A 357 21.26 2.69 2.14
C ARG A 357 21.67 2.19 0.75
N THR A 358 21.01 1.15 0.26
CA THR A 358 21.22 0.64 -1.11
C THR A 358 20.88 1.69 -2.17
N LEU A 359 19.71 2.35 -2.07
CA LEU A 359 19.31 3.41 -2.99
C LEU A 359 20.24 4.63 -2.90
N GLN A 360 20.64 5.01 -1.69
CA GLN A 360 21.60 6.10 -1.48
C GLN A 360 22.97 5.81 -2.10
N ALA A 361 23.50 4.59 -1.90
CA ALA A 361 24.75 4.16 -2.51
C ALA A 361 24.67 4.11 -4.04
N ALA A 362 23.49 3.83 -4.60
CA ALA A 362 23.20 3.90 -6.03
C ALA A 362 22.92 5.34 -6.54
N GLY A 363 22.97 6.36 -5.67
CA GLY A 363 22.70 7.75 -6.03
C GLY A 363 21.26 8.00 -6.48
N ARG A 364 20.29 7.24 -5.96
CA ARG A 364 18.86 7.36 -6.31
C ARG A 364 18.09 8.13 -5.25
N SER A 365 17.14 8.94 -5.70
CA SER A 365 16.28 9.78 -4.84
C SER A 365 14.98 9.12 -4.43
N THR A 366 14.69 7.90 -4.92
CA THR A 366 13.52 7.10 -4.53
C THR A 366 13.48 6.96 -3.01
N ARG A 367 12.31 7.22 -2.46
CA ARG A 367 12.05 7.25 -1.02
C ARG A 367 11.76 5.85 -0.47
N ILE A 368 11.80 5.71 0.85
CA ILE A 368 11.51 4.45 1.55
C ILE A 368 10.34 4.61 2.51
N GLY A 369 9.38 3.69 2.41
CA GLY A 369 8.33 3.49 3.41
C GLY A 369 8.71 2.35 4.35
N ALA A 370 8.59 2.57 5.66
CA ALA A 370 8.73 1.52 6.67
C ALA A 370 7.36 1.08 7.20
N VAL A 371 7.14 -0.23 7.27
CA VAL A 371 5.93 -0.85 7.84
C VAL A 371 6.30 -2.00 8.79
N GLY A 372 5.41 -2.31 9.73
CA GLY A 372 5.51 -3.50 10.59
C GLY A 372 5.76 -3.17 12.06
N PHE A 373 4.79 -3.52 12.91
CA PHE A 373 4.83 -3.29 14.36
C PHE A 373 5.26 -1.87 14.77
N ILE A 374 4.97 -0.87 13.94
CA ILE A 374 5.06 0.54 14.30
C ILE A 374 3.80 0.86 15.10
N THR A 375 3.95 1.03 16.41
CA THR A 375 2.81 1.30 17.33
C THR A 375 3.06 2.50 18.23
N GLY A 376 4.32 2.85 18.49
CA GLY A 376 4.69 3.93 19.41
C GLY A 376 5.16 5.21 18.70
N ALA A 377 4.85 6.36 19.31
CA ALA A 377 5.27 7.68 18.82
C ALA A 377 6.79 7.81 18.67
N ASP A 378 7.56 7.44 19.72
CA ASP A 378 9.01 7.54 19.72
C ASP A 378 9.68 6.63 18.67
N GLN A 379 9.10 5.43 18.48
CA GLN A 379 9.54 4.49 17.43
C GLN A 379 9.32 5.10 16.05
N ALA A 380 8.12 5.60 15.75
CA ALA A 380 7.79 6.22 14.47
C ALA A 380 8.68 7.44 14.19
N ARG A 381 8.91 8.30 15.20
CA ARG A 381 9.85 9.43 15.11
C ARG A 381 11.25 8.94 14.72
N GLY A 382 11.81 7.99 15.48
CA GLY A 382 13.17 7.50 15.28
C GLY A 382 13.40 6.89 13.89
N LEU A 383 12.38 6.32 13.25
CA LEU A 383 12.49 5.74 11.92
C LEU A 383 12.74 6.78 10.81
N VAL A 384 12.29 8.02 10.99
CA VAL A 384 12.34 9.07 9.96
C VAL A 384 13.18 10.28 10.36
N GLU A 385 13.59 10.39 11.63
CA GLU A 385 14.33 11.55 12.13
C GLU A 385 15.64 11.77 11.34
N GLY A 386 15.83 13.00 10.83
CA GLY A 386 17.00 13.34 10.01
C GLY A 386 16.93 12.88 8.55
N SER A 387 15.78 12.37 8.09
CA SER A 387 15.57 12.02 6.67
C SER A 387 15.28 13.22 5.76
N ASP A 388 15.13 14.43 6.31
CA ASP A 388 14.92 15.68 5.56
C ASP A 388 16.06 15.98 4.59
N GLU A 389 15.74 16.27 3.32
CA GLU A 389 16.73 16.65 2.29
C GLU A 389 17.54 17.89 2.68
N ALA A 390 16.86 18.89 3.25
CA ALA A 390 17.47 20.13 3.69
C ALA A 390 18.48 19.93 4.83
N GLU A 391 18.32 18.87 5.63
CA GLU A 391 19.16 18.59 6.78
C GLU A 391 20.11 17.41 6.56
N ARG A 392 20.10 16.74 5.39
CA ARG A 392 20.92 15.55 5.12
C ARG A 392 22.39 15.75 5.44
N ALA A 393 22.97 16.90 5.09
CA ALA A 393 24.37 17.18 5.37
C ALA A 393 24.65 17.24 6.89
N ALA A 394 23.78 17.91 7.66
CA ALA A 394 23.89 17.99 9.11
C ALA A 394 23.59 16.64 9.79
N ALA A 395 22.57 15.92 9.32
CA ALA A 395 22.19 14.59 9.79
C ALA A 395 23.32 13.57 9.58
N THR A 396 24.00 13.60 8.42
CA THR A 396 25.16 12.76 8.12
C THR A 396 26.31 13.05 9.09
N VAL A 397 26.59 14.32 9.37
CA VAL A 397 27.62 14.73 10.35
C VAL A 397 27.25 14.29 11.76
N ALA A 398 25.96 14.31 12.11
CA ALA A 398 25.43 13.85 13.39
C ALA A 398 25.32 12.31 13.49
N GLY A 399 25.65 11.57 12.42
CA GLY A 399 25.56 10.10 12.40
C GLY A 399 24.14 9.55 12.40
N ALA A 400 23.13 10.34 11.99
CA ALA A 400 21.76 9.87 11.87
C ALA A 400 21.62 8.91 10.67
N ASP A 401 21.05 7.73 10.92
CA ASP A 401 20.78 6.70 9.90
C ASP A 401 19.28 6.36 9.89
N PRO A 402 18.42 7.26 9.36
CA PRO A 402 16.98 7.03 9.33
C PRO A 402 16.65 5.80 8.49
N ALA A 403 15.72 4.97 8.96
CA ALA A 403 15.31 3.77 8.24
C ALA A 403 14.36 4.07 7.07
N ALA A 404 13.65 5.20 7.10
CA ALA A 404 12.61 5.54 6.13
C ALA A 404 12.41 7.05 5.96
N ASP A 405 11.64 7.43 4.94
CA ASP A 405 11.11 8.78 4.76
C ASP A 405 9.66 8.90 5.23
N VAL A 406 8.90 7.79 5.20
CA VAL A 406 7.49 7.71 5.59
C VAL A 406 7.28 6.46 6.45
N VAL A 407 6.45 6.57 7.49
CA VAL A 407 5.97 5.41 8.26
C VAL A 407 4.57 5.02 7.83
N LEU A 408 4.37 3.73 7.59
CA LEU A 408 3.08 3.14 7.24
C LEU A 408 2.60 2.28 8.41
N LEU A 409 1.40 2.59 8.93
CA LEU A 409 0.80 1.86 10.04
C LEU A 409 -0.48 1.19 9.55
N GLY A 410 -0.67 -0.08 9.94
CA GLY A 410 -1.89 -0.84 9.66
C GLY A 410 -2.72 -1.03 10.92
N ARG A 411 -2.55 -2.19 11.57
CA ARG A 411 -3.30 -2.63 12.77
C ARG A 411 -3.40 -1.59 13.90
N GLN A 412 -2.43 -0.69 14.05
CA GLN A 412 -2.53 0.36 15.07
C GLN A 412 -3.68 1.33 14.76
N PHE A 413 -3.85 1.75 13.50
CA PHE A 413 -4.96 2.60 13.08
C PHE A 413 -6.33 1.92 13.22
N LEU A 414 -6.40 0.59 13.05
CA LEU A 414 -7.66 -0.15 13.29
C LEU A 414 -8.10 -0.12 14.76
N ARG A 415 -7.15 0.03 15.69
CA ARG A 415 -7.43 0.07 17.14
C ARG A 415 -7.60 1.49 17.65
N GLU A 416 -6.84 2.42 17.09
CA GLU A 416 -6.73 3.81 17.54
C GLU A 416 -6.69 4.74 16.31
N PRO A 417 -7.85 5.09 15.72
CA PRO A 417 -7.89 5.92 14.52
C PRO A 417 -7.34 7.34 14.74
N GLU A 418 -7.34 7.83 15.99
CA GLU A 418 -6.76 9.11 16.43
C GLU A 418 -5.24 9.09 16.66
N TRP A 419 -4.54 7.99 16.33
CA TRP A 419 -3.13 7.78 16.64
C TRP A 419 -2.20 8.95 16.28
N VAL A 420 -2.45 9.65 15.17
CA VAL A 420 -1.65 10.83 14.76
C VAL A 420 -1.76 11.95 15.78
N MET A 421 -2.97 12.25 16.27
CA MET A 421 -3.21 13.30 17.26
C MET A 421 -2.59 12.95 18.61
N LEU A 422 -2.71 11.69 19.03
CA LEU A 422 -2.07 11.20 20.26
C LEU A 422 -0.54 11.20 20.16
N THR A 423 -0.01 10.89 18.97
CA THR A 423 1.42 10.97 18.68
C THR A 423 1.93 12.40 18.71
N ALA A 424 1.16 13.35 18.17
CA ALA A 424 1.47 14.77 18.22
C ALA A 424 1.54 15.26 19.66
N GLN A 425 0.50 14.98 20.46
CA GLN A 425 0.45 15.29 21.88
C GLN A 425 1.64 14.69 22.63
N ARG A 426 1.93 13.39 22.43
CA ARG A 426 3.04 12.71 23.09
C ARG A 426 4.41 13.29 22.74
N LEU A 427 4.58 13.79 21.53
CA LEU A 427 5.82 14.43 21.07
C LEU A 427 5.84 15.94 21.30
N GLY A 428 4.80 16.52 21.92
CA GLY A 428 4.70 17.96 22.18
C GLY A 428 4.49 18.82 20.92
N VAL A 429 3.98 18.23 19.83
CA VAL A 429 3.74 18.91 18.56
C VAL A 429 2.31 19.42 18.51
N LYS A 430 2.14 20.74 18.36
CA LYS A 430 0.82 21.33 18.11
C LYS A 430 0.41 21.08 16.67
N VAL A 431 -0.75 20.46 16.48
CA VAL A 431 -1.30 20.15 15.16
C VAL A 431 -2.69 20.74 14.95
N GLY A 432 -3.03 20.99 13.69
CA GLY A 432 -4.39 21.40 13.30
C GLY A 432 -5.41 20.29 13.59
N SER A 433 -6.65 20.68 13.87
CA SER A 433 -7.77 19.75 14.10
C SER A 433 -9.00 20.19 13.28
N PRO A 434 -9.95 19.29 12.98
CA PRO A 434 -11.15 19.67 12.25
C PRO A 434 -11.83 20.84 12.95
N LYS A 435 -12.22 21.87 12.20
CA LYS A 435 -12.83 23.10 12.76
C LYS A 435 -14.05 22.80 13.65
N GLN A 436 -14.79 21.75 13.31
CA GLN A 436 -15.94 21.26 14.06
C GLN A 436 -15.58 20.77 15.48
N PHE A 437 -14.33 20.33 15.70
CA PHE A 437 -13.84 19.82 16.98
C PHE A 437 -13.26 20.91 17.89
N TRP A 438 -13.13 22.15 17.42
CA TRP A 438 -12.47 23.22 18.19
C TRP A 438 -13.15 23.56 19.52
N ARG A 439 -14.42 23.18 19.70
CA ARG A 439 -15.13 23.27 20.99
C ARG A 439 -14.53 22.38 22.08
N ALA A 440 -13.66 21.43 21.72
CA ALA A 440 -12.89 20.59 22.62
C ALA A 440 -11.44 21.10 22.85
N GLY A 441 -11.09 22.29 22.32
CA GLY A 441 -9.73 22.81 22.24
C GLY A 441 -9.30 22.88 20.77
N GLY A 442 -9.12 24.09 20.23
CA GLY A 442 -8.91 24.34 18.78
C GLY A 442 -7.65 23.72 18.18
N ALA A 443 -6.63 23.50 19.01
CA ALA A 443 -5.47 22.68 18.72
C ALA A 443 -5.54 21.42 19.58
N PHE A 444 -5.08 20.29 19.05
CA PHE A 444 -4.78 19.13 19.90
C PHE A 444 -3.49 19.47 20.65
N ASP A 445 -3.63 19.89 21.92
CA ASP A 445 -2.54 20.21 22.84
C ASP A 445 -2.09 18.99 23.65
#